data_AF-A0A962TEL3-F1
#
_entry.id   AF-A0A962TEL3-F1
#
_cell.length_a   1.000
_cell.length_b   1.000
_cell.length_c   1.000
_cell.angle_alpha   90.00
_cell.angle_beta   90.00
_cell.angle_gamma   90.00
#
_symmetry.space_group_name_H-M   'P 1'
#
loop_
_entity.id
_entity.type
_entity.pdbx_description
1 polymer ?
#
loop_
_entity_poly.entity_id
_entity_poly.type
_entity_poly.pdbx_seq_one_letter_code
_entity_poly.pdbx_strand_id
1 'polypeptide(L)'
;MNKWLSSYRNRLTTIFGGMTCVALFSLTLYIDQKSSSYIAEEYSINLMTLAKGLSDMLGATLTEREREIMLLSQRTQLIEGNLTSAEIRTELERIQQSYPHYAWIGITDTEGVVQSSTLGLLEGQAVAQRPWFIHGQS
;
A
#
# COMPACT_ATOMS: atom_id res chain seq x y z
N MET A 1 75.53 15.73 -30.70
CA MET A 1 75.46 16.16 -29.29
C MET A 1 74.00 16.54 -29.03
N ASN A 2 73.14 15.69 -28.41
CA ASN A 2 71.76 16.01 -27.95
C ASN A 2 70.89 14.79 -27.51
N LYS A 3 71.35 13.53 -27.65
CA LYS A 3 70.57 12.34 -27.23
C LYS A 3 70.53 12.09 -25.72
N TRP A 4 71.50 12.61 -24.97
CA TRP A 4 71.61 12.41 -23.52
C TRP A 4 70.61 13.27 -22.73
N LEU A 5 70.41 14.53 -23.16
CA LEU A 5 69.46 15.47 -22.56
C LEU A 5 68.00 15.06 -22.78
N SER A 6 67.65 14.45 -23.93
CA SER A 6 66.29 13.96 -24.17
C SER A 6 65.97 12.70 -23.37
N SER A 7 66.95 11.85 -23.07
CA SER A 7 66.73 10.60 -22.32
C SER A 7 66.40 10.86 -20.84
N TYR A 8 67.10 11.78 -20.18
CA TYR A 8 66.79 12.18 -18.80
C TYR A 8 65.46 12.94 -18.72
N ARG A 9 65.20 13.80 -19.70
CA ARG A 9 63.98 14.60 -19.75
C ARG A 9 62.74 13.74 -20.04
N ASN A 10 62.83 12.78 -20.96
CA ASN A 10 61.74 11.85 -21.24
C ASN A 10 61.44 10.94 -20.04
N ARG A 11 62.47 10.50 -19.30
CA ARG A 11 62.27 9.68 -18.10
C ARG A 11 61.56 10.47 -16.97
N LEU A 12 61.89 11.75 -16.80
CA LEU A 12 61.21 12.64 -15.86
C LEU A 12 59.75 12.89 -16.27
N THR A 13 59.47 13.15 -17.56
CA THR A 13 58.10 13.39 -18.02
C THR A 13 57.23 12.14 -17.96
N THR A 14 57.79 10.95 -18.20
CA THR A 14 57.07 9.68 -18.04
C THR A 14 56.68 9.43 -16.58
N ILE A 15 57.58 9.68 -15.62
CA ILE A 15 57.28 9.50 -14.19
C ILE A 15 56.23 10.52 -13.73
N PHE A 16 56.39 11.79 -14.10
CA PHE A 16 55.47 12.84 -13.69
C PHE A 16 54.08 12.66 -14.31
N GLY A 17 54.02 12.31 -15.59
CA GLY A 17 52.76 12.02 -16.29
C GLY A 17 52.04 10.80 -15.71
N GLY A 18 52.78 9.73 -15.40
CA GLY A 18 52.23 8.55 -14.73
C GLY A 18 51.65 8.87 -13.36
N MET A 19 52.36 9.68 -12.55
CA MET A 19 51.91 10.06 -11.22
C MET A 19 50.63 10.91 -11.25
N THR A 20 50.55 11.87 -12.17
CA THR A 20 49.33 12.66 -12.38
C THR A 20 48.17 11.79 -12.84
N CYS A 21 48.42 10.82 -13.72
CA CYS A 21 47.39 9.91 -14.21
C CYS A 21 46.84 9.01 -13.07
N VAL A 22 47.73 8.48 -12.22
CA VAL A 22 47.34 7.70 -11.03
C VAL A 22 46.57 8.55 -10.03
N ALA A 23 46.98 9.81 -9.82
CA ALA A 23 46.27 10.72 -8.93
C ALA A 23 44.85 11.03 -9.43
N LEU A 24 44.70 11.31 -10.73
CA LEU A 24 43.40 11.53 -11.38
C LEU A 24 42.52 10.28 -11.33
N PHE A 25 43.12 9.11 -11.57
CA PHE A 25 42.43 7.82 -11.51
C PHE A 25 41.97 7.48 -10.09
N SER A 26 42.83 7.72 -9.10
CA SER A 26 42.48 7.54 -7.68
C SER A 26 41.38 8.49 -7.24
N LEU A 27 41.40 9.74 -7.72
CA LEU A 27 40.37 10.72 -7.39
C LEU A 27 39.02 10.36 -8.00
N THR A 28 39.00 9.85 -9.24
CA THR A 28 37.77 9.38 -9.90
C THR A 28 37.19 8.15 -9.20
N LEU A 29 38.03 7.15 -8.89
CA LEU A 29 37.59 5.97 -8.12
C LEU A 29 37.05 6.33 -6.72
N TYR A 30 37.65 7.34 -6.06
CA TYR A 30 37.21 7.79 -4.74
C TYR A 30 35.83 8.48 -4.78
N ILE A 31 35.52 9.20 -5.85
CA ILE A 31 34.23 9.84 -6.04
C ILE A 31 33.15 8.80 -6.39
N ASP A 32 33.48 7.82 -7.23
CA ASP A 32 32.54 6.76 -7.65
C ASP A 32 32.05 5.91 -6.47
N GLN A 33 32.92 5.65 -5.50
CA GLN A 33 32.56 4.87 -4.31
C GLN A 33 31.61 5.62 -3.36
N LYS A 34 31.47 6.95 -3.53
CA LYS A 34 30.68 7.82 -2.64
C LYS A 34 29.46 8.47 -3.30
N SER A 35 29.25 8.25 -4.60
CA SER A 35 28.15 8.87 -5.37
C SER A 35 26.90 8.00 -5.50
N SER A 36 26.70 7.02 -4.60
CA SER A 36 25.52 6.14 -4.59
C SER A 36 24.58 6.38 -3.41
N SER A 37 24.97 7.20 -2.42
CA SER A 37 24.17 7.44 -1.21
C SER A 37 23.32 8.72 -1.25
N TYR A 38 23.58 9.67 -2.15
CA TYR A 38 22.87 10.96 -2.17
C TYR A 38 21.53 10.96 -2.90
N ILE A 39 21.28 9.99 -3.78
CA ILE A 39 20.00 9.88 -4.51
C ILE A 39 18.96 9.09 -3.69
N ALA A 40 19.41 8.25 -2.75
CA ALA A 40 18.55 7.39 -1.95
C ALA A 40 18.03 8.06 -0.66
N GLU A 41 18.82 8.92 -0.01
CA GLU A 41 18.47 9.43 1.32
C GLU A 41 17.31 10.44 1.28
N GLU A 42 17.29 11.35 0.29
CA GLU A 42 16.26 12.40 0.19
C GLU A 42 14.95 11.91 -0.46
N TYR A 43 15.02 10.97 -1.42
CA TYR A 43 13.82 10.35 -2.01
C TYR A 43 13.18 9.30 -1.08
N SER A 44 13.97 8.61 -0.24
CA SER A 44 13.46 7.59 0.69
C SER A 44 12.71 8.21 1.87
N ILE A 45 13.22 9.29 2.46
CA ILE A 45 12.57 9.93 3.63
C ILE A 45 11.19 10.49 3.27
N ASN A 46 11.08 11.15 2.11
CA ASN A 46 9.81 11.72 1.66
C ASN A 46 8.79 10.63 1.32
N LEU A 47 9.19 9.59 0.59
CA LEU A 47 8.29 8.47 0.26
C LEU A 47 7.85 7.71 1.51
N MET A 48 8.77 7.47 2.45
CA MET A 48 8.45 6.81 3.73
C MET A 48 7.47 7.64 4.55
N THR A 49 7.67 8.97 4.61
CA THR A 49 6.77 9.88 5.33
C THR A 49 5.39 9.92 4.69
N LEU A 50 5.30 9.94 3.36
CA LEU A 50 4.03 9.87 2.64
C LEU A 50 3.34 8.52 2.83
N ALA A 51 4.07 7.41 2.72
CA ALA A 51 3.53 6.07 2.93
C ALA A 51 3.02 5.88 4.37
N LYS A 52 3.76 6.42 5.35
CA LYS A 52 3.37 6.43 6.77
C LYS A 52 2.08 7.24 6.97
N GLY A 53 2.03 8.47 6.44
CA GLY A 53 0.84 9.32 6.52
C GLY A 53 -0.40 8.70 5.86
N LEU A 54 -0.23 8.07 4.69
CA LEU A 54 -1.31 7.33 4.02
C LEU A 54 -1.77 6.12 4.84
N SER A 55 -0.84 5.36 5.42
CA SER A 55 -1.16 4.19 6.26
C SER A 55 -1.93 4.61 7.51
N ASP A 56 -1.52 5.70 8.16
CA ASP A 56 -2.17 6.21 9.35
C ASP A 56 -3.59 6.73 9.02
N MET A 57 -3.77 7.45 7.90
CA MET A 57 -5.09 7.88 7.44
C MET A 57 -6.01 6.71 7.08
N LEU A 58 -5.49 5.69 6.38
CA LEU A 58 -6.26 4.50 6.03
C LEU A 58 -6.66 3.72 7.29
N GLY A 59 -5.75 3.52 8.23
CA GLY A 59 -6.03 2.84 9.49
C GLY A 59 -7.11 3.53 10.31
N ALA A 60 -7.02 4.86 10.47
CA ALA A 60 -8.03 5.65 11.15
C ALA A 60 -9.40 5.57 10.45
N THR A 61 -9.41 5.68 9.11
CA THR A 61 -10.65 5.61 8.32
C THR A 61 -11.30 4.22 8.42
N LEU A 62 -10.52 3.14 8.36
CA LEU A 62 -11.04 1.77 8.48
C LEU A 62 -11.62 1.50 9.87
N THR A 63 -10.96 2.00 10.92
CA THR A 63 -11.45 1.88 12.30
C THR A 63 -12.80 2.59 12.48
N GLU A 64 -12.94 3.79 11.90
CA GLU A 64 -14.20 4.54 11.95
C GLU A 64 -15.32 3.80 11.19
N ARG A 65 -15.00 3.24 10.01
CA ARG A 65 -15.94 2.44 9.23
C ARG A 65 -16.37 1.16 9.95
N GLU A 66 -15.45 0.48 10.63
CA GLU A 66 -15.77 -0.69 11.45
C GLU A 66 -16.75 -0.34 12.57
N ARG A 67 -16.49 0.76 13.28
CA ARG A 67 -17.37 1.25 14.35
C ARG A 67 -18.75 1.63 13.80
N GLU A 68 -18.81 2.29 12.65
CA GLU A 68 -20.05 2.62 11.96
C GLU A 68 -20.85 1.35 11.59
N ILE A 69 -20.20 0.33 11.02
CA ILE A 69 -20.81 -0.97 10.70
C ILE A 69 -21.37 -1.64 11.97
N MET A 70 -20.60 -1.64 13.06
CA MET A 70 -21.04 -2.23 14.34
C MET A 70 -22.30 -1.53 14.85
N LEU A 71 -22.35 -0.20 14.83
CA LEU A 71 -23.52 0.56 15.28
C LEU A 71 -24.75 0.33 14.39
N LEU A 72 -24.56 0.15 13.09
CA LEU A 72 -25.64 -0.22 12.16
C LEU A 72 -26.16 -1.63 12.43
N SER A 73 -25.27 -2.60 12.67
CA SER A 73 -25.64 -3.99 12.96
C SER A 73 -26.46 -4.16 14.24
N GLN A 74 -26.24 -3.28 15.24
CA GLN A 74 -26.95 -3.28 16.51
C GLN A 74 -28.35 -2.65 16.45
N ARG A 75 -28.77 -2.09 15.31
CA ARG A 75 -30.14 -1.58 15.17
C ARG A 75 -31.13 -2.76 15.21
N THR A 76 -31.95 -2.76 16.26
CA THR A 76 -32.98 -3.76 16.59
C THR A 76 -33.87 -4.17 15.42
N GLN A 77 -34.10 -3.27 14.44
CA GLN A 77 -34.86 -3.55 13.22
C GLN A 77 -34.24 -4.60 12.29
N LEU A 78 -32.93 -4.84 12.36
CA LEU A 78 -32.25 -5.90 11.59
C LEU A 78 -32.23 -7.25 12.32
N ILE A 79 -32.43 -7.25 13.65
CA ILE A 79 -32.22 -8.43 14.51
C ILE A 79 -33.54 -9.14 14.85
N GLU A 80 -34.65 -8.42 14.96
CA GLU A 80 -35.91 -8.97 15.51
C GLU A 80 -37.01 -9.22 14.46
N GLY A 81 -36.76 -8.90 13.19
CA GLY A 81 -37.73 -9.05 12.08
C GLY A 81 -37.64 -10.40 11.35
N ASN A 82 -38.66 -10.70 10.54
CA ASN A 82 -38.56 -11.78 9.56
C ASN A 82 -37.50 -11.40 8.51
N LEU A 83 -36.33 -12.04 8.58
CA LEU A 83 -35.16 -11.75 7.73
C LEU A 83 -35.40 -11.98 6.23
N THR A 84 -36.51 -12.61 5.84
CA THR A 84 -36.91 -12.81 4.44
C THR A 84 -37.98 -11.81 3.98
N SER A 85 -38.39 -10.84 4.82
CA SER A 85 -39.43 -9.89 4.45
C SER A 85 -38.91 -8.80 3.50
N ALA A 86 -39.79 -8.31 2.63
CA ALA A 86 -39.48 -7.19 1.72
C ALA A 86 -39.11 -5.90 2.49
N GLU A 87 -39.54 -5.77 3.74
CA GLU A 87 -39.25 -4.64 4.62
C GLU A 87 -37.76 -4.61 5.00
N ILE A 88 -37.16 -5.77 5.28
CA ILE A 88 -35.71 -5.88 5.54
C ILE A 88 -34.91 -5.47 4.31
N ARG A 89 -35.31 -5.92 3.11
CA ARG A 89 -34.64 -5.49 1.87
C ARG A 89 -34.68 -3.97 1.70
N THR A 90 -35.84 -3.36 1.94
CA THR A 90 -36.00 -1.90 1.80
C THR A 90 -35.16 -1.14 2.83
N GLU A 91 -35.00 -1.66 4.03
CA GLU A 91 -34.07 -1.12 5.03
C GLU A 91 -32.61 -1.21 4.55
N LEU A 92 -32.18 -2.37 4.06
CA LEU A 92 -30.83 -2.58 3.52
C LEU A 92 -30.53 -1.64 2.34
N GLU A 93 -31.50 -1.43 1.45
CA GLU A 93 -31.37 -0.50 0.32
C GLU A 93 -31.25 0.95 0.80
N ARG A 94 -31.99 1.35 1.84
CA ARG A 94 -31.86 2.70 2.44
C ARG A 94 -30.49 2.91 3.08
N ILE A 95 -29.96 1.88 3.74
CA ILE A 95 -28.59 1.91 4.27
C ILE A 95 -27.60 2.06 3.13
N GLN A 96 -27.71 1.27 2.06
CA GLN A 96 -26.82 1.39 0.89
C GLN A 96 -26.89 2.77 0.23
N GLN A 97 -28.08 3.36 0.12
CA GLN A 97 -28.25 4.72 -0.42
C GLN A 97 -27.58 5.79 0.44
N SER A 98 -27.59 5.61 1.76
CA SER A 98 -26.93 6.52 2.70
C SER A 98 -25.40 6.40 2.64
N TYR A 99 -24.89 5.27 2.14
CA TYR A 99 -23.48 4.93 2.08
C TYR A 99 -23.08 4.40 0.70
N PRO A 100 -22.96 5.28 -0.31
CA PRO A 100 -22.79 4.91 -1.72
C PRO A 100 -21.47 4.18 -2.04
N HIS A 101 -20.55 4.08 -1.09
CA HIS A 101 -19.31 3.33 -1.24
C HIS A 101 -19.48 1.82 -1.03
N TYR A 102 -20.60 1.36 -0.46
CA TYR A 102 -20.88 -0.07 -0.32
C TYR A 102 -21.47 -0.63 -1.62
N ALA A 103 -20.73 -1.54 -2.25
CA ALA A 103 -21.18 -2.22 -3.46
C ALA A 103 -22.37 -3.16 -3.23
N TRP A 104 -22.51 -3.72 -2.02
CA TRP A 104 -23.55 -4.69 -1.65
C TRP A 104 -23.70 -4.78 -0.13
N ILE A 105 -24.93 -5.01 0.36
CA ILE A 105 -25.23 -5.27 1.77
C ILE A 105 -26.21 -6.45 1.84
N GLY A 106 -25.95 -7.43 2.69
CA GLY A 106 -26.83 -8.58 2.88
C GLY A 106 -26.76 -9.17 4.27
N ILE A 107 -27.80 -9.90 4.64
CA ILE A 107 -27.93 -10.64 5.90
C ILE A 107 -27.93 -12.13 5.58
N THR A 108 -27.13 -12.88 6.33
CA THR A 108 -27.08 -14.35 6.25
C THR A 108 -27.62 -14.97 7.53
N ASP A 109 -28.05 -16.22 7.46
CA ASP A 109 -28.19 -17.04 8.66
C ASP A 109 -26.83 -17.52 9.20
N THR A 110 -26.87 -18.31 10.28
CA THR A 110 -25.68 -18.89 10.93
C THR A 110 -24.97 -19.94 10.08
N GLU A 111 -25.63 -20.52 9.09
CA GLU A 111 -25.06 -21.50 8.15
C GLU A 111 -24.44 -20.80 6.92
N GLY A 112 -24.63 -19.49 6.81
CA GLY A 112 -24.11 -18.67 5.71
C GLY A 112 -24.99 -18.73 4.46
N VAL A 113 -26.30 -18.92 4.58
CA VAL A 113 -27.24 -18.69 3.48
C VAL A 113 -27.75 -17.26 3.56
N VAL A 114 -27.67 -16.53 2.44
CA VAL A 114 -28.17 -15.14 2.36
C VAL A 114 -29.70 -15.12 2.42
N GLN A 115 -30.26 -14.47 3.42
CA GLN A 115 -31.71 -14.38 3.66
C GLN A 115 -32.33 -13.16 2.96
N SER A 116 -31.63 -12.02 2.98
CA SER A 116 -32.02 -10.79 2.28
C SER A 116 -30.78 -10.00 1.88
N SER A 117 -30.86 -9.28 0.76
CA SER A 117 -29.76 -8.42 0.32
C SER A 117 -30.23 -7.26 -0.55
N THR A 118 -29.38 -6.23 -0.69
CA THR A 118 -29.61 -5.17 -1.65
C THR A 118 -29.60 -5.70 -3.08
N LEU A 119 -30.49 -5.17 -3.91
CA LEU A 119 -30.68 -5.59 -5.31
C LEU A 119 -31.10 -7.07 -5.48
N GLY A 120 -31.44 -7.77 -4.39
CA GLY A 120 -31.74 -9.21 -4.41
C GLY A 120 -30.55 -10.10 -4.78
N LEU A 121 -29.33 -9.59 -4.68
CA LEU A 121 -28.13 -10.28 -5.14
C LEU A 121 -27.68 -11.34 -4.12
N LEU A 122 -27.51 -12.59 -4.59
CA LEU A 122 -27.11 -13.76 -3.80
C LEU A 122 -28.17 -14.28 -2.81
N GLU A 123 -29.40 -13.76 -2.80
CA GLU A 123 -30.45 -14.31 -1.93
C GLU A 123 -30.68 -15.81 -2.18
N GLY A 124 -30.76 -16.58 -1.09
CA GLY A 124 -30.85 -18.04 -1.09
C GLY A 124 -29.53 -18.77 -1.42
N GLN A 125 -28.43 -18.05 -1.69
CA GLN A 125 -27.13 -18.68 -1.95
C GLN A 125 -26.29 -18.86 -0.69
N ALA A 126 -25.56 -19.96 -0.66
CA ALA A 126 -24.57 -20.25 0.37
C ALA A 126 -23.27 -19.47 0.12
N VAL A 127 -22.88 -18.69 1.10
CA VAL A 127 -21.66 -17.89 1.16
C VAL A 127 -20.70 -18.38 2.25
N ALA A 128 -20.98 -19.54 2.87
CA ALA A 128 -20.18 -20.14 3.94
C ALA A 128 -18.67 -20.26 3.61
N GLN A 129 -18.32 -20.45 2.33
CA GLN A 129 -16.93 -20.56 1.87
C GLN A 129 -16.27 -19.20 1.56
N ARG A 130 -17.02 -18.09 1.63
CA ARG A 130 -16.48 -16.77 1.30
C ARG A 130 -15.61 -16.27 2.46
N PRO A 131 -14.42 -15.71 2.19
CA PRO A 131 -13.54 -15.22 3.24
C PRO A 131 -14.20 -14.25 4.22
N TRP A 132 -15.03 -13.33 3.74
CA TRP A 132 -15.71 -12.35 4.59
C TRP A 132 -16.72 -12.99 5.56
N PHE A 133 -17.33 -14.12 5.22
CA PHE A 133 -18.25 -14.83 6.13
C PHE A 133 -17.45 -15.56 7.21
N ILE A 134 -16.38 -16.26 6.79
CA ILE A 134 -15.49 -17.01 7.69
C ILE A 134 -14.88 -16.10 8.76
N HIS A 135 -14.36 -14.93 8.35
CA HIS A 135 -13.73 -14.00 9.28
C HIS A 135 -14.73 -13.14 10.06
N GLY A 136 -15.99 -13.07 9.63
CA GLY A 136 -17.05 -12.28 10.28
C GLY A 136 -17.83 -13.05 11.37
N GLN A 137 -17.68 -14.37 11.46
CA GLN A 137 -18.29 -15.20 12.50
C GLN A 137 -17.49 -15.22 13.81
N SER A 138 -16.29 -14.61 13.84
CA SER A 138 -15.35 -14.63 14.98
C SER A 138 -15.72 -13.72 16.13
#